data_AF-A0A0A9F984-F1
#
_entry.id   AF-A0A0A9F984-F1
#
_cell.length_a   1.000
_cell.length_b   1.000
_cell.length_c   1.000
_cell.angle_alpha   90.00
_cell.angle_beta   90.00
_cell.angle_gamma   90.00
#
_symmetry.space_group_name_H-M   'P 1'
#
loop_
_entity.id
_entity.type
_entity.pdbx_description
1 polymer ?
#
loop_
_entity_poly.entity_id
_entity_poly.type
_entity_poly.pdbx_seq_one_letter_code
_entity_poly.pdbx_strand_id
1 'polypeptide(L)'
;MDALKERGARMKPLICACLAKEAEKVLVVGVCGKPRLGAVQGNAFGNAFRSAAEEIGAEYFHDMFESSWIVLDVVAVSSFMIRLTEKL
;
A
#
# COMPACT_ATOMS: atom_id res chain seq x y z
N MET A 1 -3.63 12.01 3.02
CA MET A 1 -3.00 11.81 4.34
C MET A 1 -2.97 13.12 5.13
N ASP A 2 -2.46 14.21 4.57
CA ASP A 2 -2.40 15.52 5.25
C ASP A 2 -3.76 16.03 5.72
N ALA A 3 -4.81 15.89 4.90
CA ALA A 3 -6.17 16.24 5.30
C ALA A 3 -6.67 15.50 6.56
N LEU A 4 -6.23 14.26 6.80
CA LEU A 4 -6.56 13.53 8.04
C LEU A 4 -5.78 14.09 9.22
N LYS A 5 -4.51 14.42 9.02
CA LYS A 5 -3.64 15.05 10.02
C LYS A 5 -4.15 16.42 10.43
N GLU A 6 -4.58 17.24 9.48
CA GLU A 6 -5.19 18.56 9.74
C GLU A 6 -6.48 18.47 10.58
N ARG A 7 -7.19 17.34 10.48
CA ARG A 7 -8.37 17.04 11.32
C ARG A 7 -8.02 16.43 12.68
N GLY A 8 -6.74 16.41 13.07
CA GLY A 8 -6.29 15.91 14.36
C GLY A 8 -6.05 14.39 14.42
N ALA A 9 -6.12 13.68 13.29
CA ALA A 9 -5.80 12.26 13.29
C ALA A 9 -4.30 12.03 13.49
N ARG A 10 -3.96 10.97 14.25
CA ARG A 10 -2.57 10.51 14.34
C ARG A 10 -2.11 10.02 12.97
N MET A 11 -0.91 10.44 12.55
CA MET A 11 -0.27 9.92 11.34
C MET A 11 -0.01 8.42 11.49
N LYS A 12 -0.62 7.63 10.60
CA LYS A 12 -0.47 6.18 10.47
C LYS A 12 -0.23 5.84 8.99
N PRO A 13 0.40 4.71 8.66
CA PRO A 13 0.43 4.20 7.29
C PRO A 13 -0.99 4.18 6.71
N LEU A 14 -1.13 4.64 5.47
CA LEU A 14 -2.42 4.76 4.77
C LEU A 14 -2.41 3.86 3.55
N ILE A 15 -3.52 3.14 3.35
CA ILE A 15 -3.79 2.41 2.11
C ILE A 15 -5.00 3.06 1.44
N CYS A 16 -4.91 3.24 0.12
CA CYS A 16 -6.03 3.60 -0.74
C CYS A 16 -6.20 2.50 -1.80
N ALA A 17 -7.44 2.07 -2.03
CA ALA A 17 -7.79 1.14 -3.09
C ALA A 17 -8.81 1.79 -4.01
N CYS A 18 -8.61 1.68 -5.32
CA CYS A 18 -9.55 2.15 -6.34
C CYS A 18 -9.70 1.13 -7.47
N LEU A 19 -10.86 1.12 -8.11
CA LEU A 19 -11.09 0.34 -9.31
C LEU A 19 -10.13 0.85 -10.41
N ALA A 20 -9.42 -0.08 -11.04
CA ALA A 20 -8.56 0.24 -12.18
C ALA A 20 -9.40 0.43 -13.45
N LYS A 21 -8.77 0.93 -14.52
CA LYS A 21 -9.41 1.08 -15.83
C LYS A 21 -9.77 -0.29 -16.45
N GLU A 22 -8.96 -1.30 -16.16
CA GLU A 22 -9.22 -2.68 -16.55
C GLU A 22 -10.35 -3.29 -15.71
N ALA A 23 -11.22 -4.06 -16.36
CA ALA A 23 -12.31 -4.73 -15.68
C ALA A 23 -11.78 -5.67 -14.58
N GLU A 24 -12.46 -5.70 -13.45
CA GLU A 24 -12.15 -6.59 -12.31
C GLU A 24 -10.76 -6.38 -11.68
N LYS A 25 -10.05 -5.30 -12.02
CA LYS A 25 -8.77 -4.95 -11.42
C LYS A 25 -8.92 -3.81 -10.40
N VAL A 26 -8.10 -3.85 -9.35
CA VAL A 26 -8.03 -2.87 -8.27
C VAL A 26 -6.60 -2.39 -8.12
N LEU A 27 -6.39 -1.08 -8.19
CA LEU A 27 -5.13 -0.44 -7.83
C LEU A 27 -5.12 -0.19 -6.33
N VAL A 28 -4.14 -0.76 -5.64
CA VAL A 28 -3.89 -0.54 -4.21
C VAL A 28 -2.61 0.26 -4.07
N VAL A 29 -2.67 1.35 -3.30
CA VAL A 29 -1.54 2.26 -3.04
C VAL A 29 -1.33 2.39 -1.54
N GLY A 30 -0.13 2.06 -1.07
CA GLY A 30 0.32 2.22 0.31
C GLY A 30 1.29 3.40 0.45
N VAL A 31 0.96 4.31 1.36
CA VAL A 31 1.76 5.51 1.66
C VAL A 31 2.04 5.59 3.16
N CYS A 32 3.32 5.62 3.52
CA CYS A 32 3.76 6.01 4.86
C CYS A 32 4.06 7.51 4.85
N GLY A 33 3.44 8.27 5.76
CA GLY A 33 3.75 9.68 5.91
C GLY A 33 5.14 9.86 6.49
N LYS A 34 5.98 10.69 5.85
CA LYS A 34 7.25 11.10 6.44
C LYS A 34 6.99 12.18 7.50
N PRO A 35 7.31 11.92 8.78
CA PRO A 35 7.11 12.93 9.81
C PRO A 35 8.07 14.12 9.67
N ARG A 36 9.21 13.95 8.97
CA ARG A 36 10.25 14.99 8.76
C ARG A 36 10.92 14.82 7.38
N LEU A 37 11.35 15.93 6.77
CA LEU A 37 12.25 15.90 5.60
C LEU A 37 13.55 15.16 5.99
N GLY A 38 14.00 14.19 5.19
CA GLY A 38 15.20 13.40 5.50
C GLY A 38 15.02 12.30 6.56
N ALA A 39 13.79 11.86 6.84
CA ALA A 39 13.55 10.73 7.73
C ALA A 39 14.29 9.46 7.24
N VAL A 40 15.01 8.80 8.14
CA VAL A 40 15.81 7.59 7.86
C VAL A 40 14.92 6.39 7.49
N GLN A 41 13.70 6.34 8.01
CA GLN A 41 12.71 5.34 7.63
C GLN A 41 11.89 5.82 6.43
N GLY A 42 12.01 5.08 5.32
CA GLY A 42 11.21 5.23 4.11
C GLY A 42 9.83 4.57 4.24
N ASN A 43 9.26 4.18 3.10
CA ASN A 43 7.93 3.55 3.07
C ASN A 43 8.00 2.07 3.52
N ALA A 44 7.36 1.75 4.65
CA ALA A 44 7.29 0.38 5.18
C ALA A 44 6.50 -0.58 4.28
N PHE A 45 5.65 -0.06 3.39
CA PHE A 45 4.87 -0.88 2.47
C PHE A 45 5.70 -1.55 1.38
N GLY A 46 6.92 -1.11 1.07
CA GLY A 46 7.70 -1.64 -0.06
C GLY A 46 7.96 -3.14 0.03
N ASN A 47 8.51 -3.59 1.16
CA ASN A 47 8.76 -5.01 1.40
C ASN A 47 7.48 -5.78 1.75
N ALA A 48 6.55 -5.13 2.47
CA ALA A 48 5.31 -5.76 2.90
C ALA A 48 4.39 -6.08 1.71
N PHE A 49 4.25 -5.18 0.72
CA PHE A 49 3.49 -5.41 -0.50
C PHE A 49 4.10 -6.54 -1.33
N ARG A 50 5.42 -6.54 -1.51
CA ARG A 50 6.13 -7.59 -2.24
C ARG A 50 5.84 -8.96 -1.63
N SER A 51 6.12 -9.10 -0.33
CA SER A 51 5.97 -10.38 0.36
C SER A 51 4.51 -10.83 0.43
N ALA A 52 3.55 -9.92 0.62
CA ALA A 52 2.13 -10.25 0.59
C ALA A 52 1.68 -10.70 -0.82
N ALA A 53 2.18 -10.07 -1.88
CA ALA A 53 1.86 -10.43 -3.26
C ALA A 53 2.44 -11.80 -3.65
N GLU A 54 3.69 -12.08 -3.27
CA GLU A 54 4.35 -13.38 -3.48
C GLU A 54 3.56 -14.52 -2.81
N GLU A 55 3.08 -14.33 -1.57
CA GLU A 55 2.32 -15.35 -0.84
C GLU A 55 0.96 -15.68 -1.44
N ILE A 56 0.33 -14.72 -2.11
CA ILE A 56 -0.98 -14.94 -2.77
C ILE A 56 -0.83 -15.26 -4.27
N GLY A 57 0.41 -15.30 -4.79
CA GLY A 57 0.69 -15.55 -6.20
C GLY A 57 0.21 -14.43 -7.13
N ALA A 58 0.15 -13.18 -6.64
CA ALA A 58 -0.26 -12.04 -7.45
C ALA A 58 0.94 -11.36 -8.13
N GLU A 59 0.73 -10.89 -9.36
CA GLU A 59 1.73 -10.08 -10.07
C GLU A 59 1.93 -8.74 -9.35
N TYR A 60 3.18 -8.46 -8.96
CA TYR A 60 3.55 -7.27 -8.23
C TYR A 60 4.43 -6.35 -9.09
N PHE A 61 4.01 -5.10 -9.25
CA PHE A 61 4.77 -4.06 -9.94
C PHE A 61 5.33 -3.07 -8.91
N HIS A 62 6.66 -3.01 -8.80
CA HIS A 62 7.33 -2.08 -7.89
C HIS A 62 8.26 -1.16 -8.68
N ASP A 63 7.90 0.11 -8.77
CA ASP A 63 8.84 1.15 -9.09
C ASP A 63 9.35 1.75 -7.78
N MET A 64 10.67 1.93 -7.61
CA MET A 64 11.41 2.14 -6.35
C MET A 64 11.10 3.46 -5.59
N PHE A 65 9.94 4.06 -5.79
CA PHE A 65 9.54 5.34 -5.21
C PHE A 65 8.95 5.22 -3.80
N GLU A 66 8.84 6.37 -3.12
CA GLU A 66 8.33 6.53 -1.75
C GLU A 66 6.87 6.06 -1.54
N SER A 67 6.19 5.61 -2.60
CA SER A 67 4.86 4.99 -2.59
C SER A 67 4.96 3.57 -3.13
N SER A 68 4.35 2.60 -2.46
CA SER A 68 4.24 1.23 -2.96
C SER A 68 2.85 1.03 -3.53
N TRP A 69 2.75 0.47 -4.73
CA TRP A 69 1.48 0.20 -5.37
C TRP A 69 1.46 -1.21 -5.96
N ILE A 70 0.25 -1.75 -6.16
CA ILE A 70 0.03 -3.06 -6.78
C ILE A 70 -1.33 -3.04 -7.47
N VAL A 71 -1.44 -3.72 -8.61
CA VAL A 71 -2.72 -3.98 -9.27
C VAL A 71 -3.10 -5.44 -9.01
N LEU A 72 -4.31 -5.66 -8.50
CA LEU A 72 -4.82 -6.98 -8.13
C LEU A 72 -6.14 -7.27 -8.82
N ASP A 73 -6.46 -8.53 -9.05
CA ASP A 73 -7.85 -8.92 -9.29
C ASP A 73 -8.70 -8.63 -8.06
N VAL A 74 -9.95 -8.21 -8.27
CA VAL A 74 -10.89 -7.85 -7.20
C VAL A 74 -11.05 -8.98 -6.18
N VAL A 75 -11.00 -10.23 -6.64
CA VAL A 75 -11.09 -11.44 -5.81
C VAL A 75 -9.86 -11.64 -4.90
N ALA A 76 -8.71 -11.09 -5.28
CA ALA A 76 -7.45 -11.22 -4.53
C ALA A 76 -7.26 -10.13 -3.46
N VAL A 77 -8.04 -9.04 -3.51
CA VAL A 77 -7.88 -7.88 -2.61
C VAL A 77 -7.99 -8.27 -1.13
N SER A 78 -9.01 -9.05 -0.76
CA SER A 78 -9.20 -9.44 0.64
C SER A 78 -8.04 -10.29 1.15
N SER A 79 -7.59 -11.27 0.36
CA SER A 79 -6.45 -12.12 0.70
C SER A 79 -5.17 -11.29 0.86
N PHE A 80 -4.95 -10.33 -0.04
CA PHE A 80 -3.83 -9.40 0.05
C PHE A 80 -3.88 -8.57 1.34
N MET A 81 -5.02 -7.99 1.69
CA MET A 81 -5.17 -7.15 2.89
C MET A 81 -4.89 -7.93 4.19
N ILE A 82 -5.30 -9.20 4.24
CA ILE A 82 -5.00 -10.09 5.38
C ILE A 82 -3.48 -10.29 5.50
N ARG A 83 -2.81 -10.70 4.41
CA ARG A 83 -1.35 -10.92 4.41
C ARG A 83 -0.55 -9.66 4.68
N LEU A 84 -1.04 -8.52 4.23
CA LEU A 84 -0.40 -7.24 4.45
C LEU A 84 -0.48 -6.82 5.93
N THR A 85 -1.60 -7.09 6.60
CA THR A 85 -1.78 -6.79 8.02
C THR A 85 -0.81 -7.58 8.91
N GLU A 86 -0.45 -8.80 8.50
CA GLU A 86 0.55 -9.63 9.21
C GLU A 86 1.99 -9.12 9.08
N LYS A 87 2.24 -8.17 8.15
CA LYS A 87 3.59 -7.72 7.73
C LYS A 87 3.92 -6.27 8.11
N LEU A 88 2.99 -5.53 8.72
CA LEU A 88 3.11 -4.11 9.11
C LEU A 88 3.14 -3.96 10.64
#